data_AF-A0A926Q5B2-F1
#
_entry.id   AF-A0A926Q5B2-F1
#
_cell.length_a   1.000
_cell.length_b   1.000
_cell.length_c   1.000
_cell.angle_alpha   90.00
_cell.angle_beta   90.00
_cell.angle_gamma   90.00
#
_symmetry.space_group_name_H-M   'P 1'
#
loop_
_entity.id
_entity.type
_entity.pdbx_description
1 polymer ?
#
loop_
_entity_poly.entity_id
_entity_poly.type
_entity_poly.pdbx_seq_one_letter_code
_entity_poly.pdbx_strand_id
1 'polypeptide(L)'
;MKTLLLLLFVPITFLHAQQTLKWQENTIPSKAALADVSWISGHWKGEALGGIAEEIWSSPLGDSMMGSFKLVADNKVKFYELCTINQTGPTLLLRIKHFDNDMKGWEEKDQSEDFRLIKIEKNKAFFDGITFEKVSDNELSIHVLFQESGEEATFNYKRVK
;
A
#
# COMPACT_ATOMS: atom_id res chain seq x y z
N MET A 1 -53.57 -6.06 30.26
CA MET A 1 -52.16 -6.53 30.15
C MET A 1 -51.66 -6.15 28.77
N LYS A 2 -50.84 -5.09 28.65
CA LYS A 2 -50.25 -4.66 27.38
C LYS A 2 -48.77 -4.99 27.42
N THR A 3 -48.36 -5.95 26.60
CA THR A 3 -46.97 -6.39 26.44
C THR A 3 -46.21 -5.26 25.73
N LEU A 4 -45.26 -4.63 26.41
CA LEU A 4 -44.40 -3.61 25.82
C LEU A 4 -43.25 -4.32 25.10
N LEU A 5 -43.26 -4.31 23.77
CA LEU A 5 -42.18 -4.86 22.94
C LEU A 5 -41.08 -3.80 22.81
N LEU A 6 -39.94 -4.03 23.46
CA LEU A 6 -38.77 -3.16 23.39
C LEU A 6 -38.00 -3.47 22.09
N LEU A 7 -38.14 -2.62 21.06
CA LEU A 7 -37.32 -2.67 19.86
C LEU A 7 -35.97 -1.99 20.14
N LEU A 8 -34.94 -2.81 20.39
CA LEU A 8 -33.54 -2.37 20.45
C LEU A 8 -33.08 -1.98 19.04
N PHE A 9 -33.06 -0.69 18.75
CA PHE A 9 -32.32 -0.14 17.61
C PHE A 9 -30.82 -0.23 17.92
N VAL A 10 -30.16 -1.27 17.41
CA VAL A 10 -28.69 -1.32 17.40
C VAL A 10 -28.24 -0.46 16.22
N PRO A 11 -27.53 0.66 16.44
CA PRO A 11 -26.95 1.40 15.34
C PRO A 11 -25.93 0.50 14.64
N ILE A 12 -26.14 0.22 13.36
CA ILE A 12 -25.18 -0.48 12.51
C ILE A 12 -24.03 0.50 12.28
N THR A 13 -23.02 0.48 13.16
CA THR A 13 -21.74 1.08 12.87
C THR A 13 -21.07 0.19 11.81
N PHE A 14 -20.83 0.73 10.62
CA PHE A 14 -19.99 0.08 9.63
C PHE A 14 -18.55 0.07 10.17
N LEU A 15 -18.21 -0.96 10.95
CA LEU A 15 -16.82 -1.28 11.23
C LEU A 15 -16.14 -1.56 9.89
N HIS A 16 -15.34 -0.60 9.41
CA HIS A 16 -14.40 -0.90 8.34
C HIS A 16 -13.35 -1.85 8.91
N ALA A 17 -13.30 -3.06 8.36
CA ALA A 17 -12.26 -4.01 8.73
C ALA A 17 -10.93 -3.48 8.22
N GLN A 18 -9.98 -3.26 9.13
CA GLN A 18 -8.63 -2.81 8.81
C GLN A 18 -7.97 -3.77 7.80
N GLN A 19 -7.48 -3.23 6.68
CA GLN A 19 -6.81 -3.98 5.61
C GLN A 19 -5.29 -3.97 5.74
N THR A 20 -4.75 -3.17 6.66
CA THR A 20 -3.33 -3.08 7.00
C THR A 20 -2.99 -3.85 8.27
N LEU A 21 -1.72 -4.27 8.39
CA LEU A 21 -1.15 -4.80 9.63
C LEU A 21 -0.03 -3.88 10.10
N LYS A 22 0.13 -3.70 11.41
CA LYS A 22 1.29 -3.02 11.99
C LYS A 22 2.30 -4.03 12.52
N TRP A 23 3.57 -3.70 12.39
CA TRP A 23 4.64 -4.47 13.01
C TRP A 23 4.54 -4.37 14.53
N GLN A 24 4.60 -5.52 15.19
CA GLN A 24 4.69 -5.66 16.65
C GLN A 24 6.05 -6.25 17.03
N GLU A 25 6.52 -6.01 18.26
CA GLU A 25 7.85 -6.47 18.73
C GLU A 25 8.08 -7.98 18.54
N ASN A 26 7.03 -8.78 18.69
CA ASN A 26 7.03 -10.24 18.49
C ASN A 26 6.64 -10.69 17.07
N THR A 27 6.56 -9.77 16.10
CA THR A 27 6.23 -10.11 14.72
C THR A 27 7.35 -10.94 14.12
N ILE A 28 7.00 -12.13 13.66
CA ILE A 28 7.91 -12.99 12.91
C ILE A 28 7.59 -12.75 11.42
N PRO A 29 8.52 -12.17 10.65
CA PRO A 29 8.27 -11.88 9.25
C PRO A 29 8.10 -13.18 8.47
N SER A 30 7.14 -13.19 7.55
CA SER A 30 6.98 -14.32 6.64
C SER A 30 8.22 -14.49 5.77
N LYS A 31 8.59 -15.75 5.52
CA LYS A 31 9.56 -16.06 4.47
C LYS A 31 8.90 -15.78 3.11
N ALA A 32 9.58 -15.03 2.26
CA ALA A 32 9.06 -14.63 0.97
C ALA A 32 10.20 -14.35 -0.03
N ALA A 33 9.90 -14.58 -1.29
CA ALA A 33 10.73 -14.23 -2.44
C ALA A 33 10.01 -13.18 -3.31
N LEU A 34 10.77 -12.44 -4.11
CA LEU A 34 10.20 -11.47 -5.07
C LEU A 34 9.18 -12.10 -6.03
N ALA A 35 9.33 -13.39 -6.35
CA ALA A 35 8.38 -14.14 -7.16
C ALA A 35 6.97 -14.16 -6.55
N ASP A 36 6.84 -14.19 -5.22
CA ASP A 36 5.57 -14.24 -4.49
C ASP A 36 4.77 -12.94 -4.63
N VAL A 37 5.43 -11.83 -4.95
CA VAL A 37 4.85 -10.49 -5.14
C VAL A 37 4.97 -9.97 -6.58
N SER A 38 5.43 -10.81 -7.51
CA SER A 38 5.65 -10.45 -8.92
C SER A 38 4.38 -9.96 -9.63
N TRP A 39 3.20 -10.33 -9.12
CA TRP A 39 1.91 -9.90 -9.62
C TRP A 39 1.62 -8.40 -9.42
N ILE A 40 2.38 -7.70 -8.56
CA ILE A 40 2.33 -6.24 -8.40
C ILE A 40 2.84 -5.53 -9.66
N SER A 41 3.68 -6.18 -10.46
CA SER A 41 4.25 -5.57 -11.67
C SER A 41 3.17 -5.10 -12.67
N GLY A 42 3.42 -3.94 -13.25
CA GLY A 42 2.47 -3.29 -14.14
C GLY A 42 2.55 -1.79 -14.15
N HIS A 43 1.73 -1.20 -15.01
CA HIS A 43 1.42 0.22 -15.04
C HIS A 43 -0.02 0.39 -14.57
N TRP A 44 -0.19 1.17 -13.52
CA TRP A 44 -1.40 1.30 -12.73
C TRP A 44 -1.82 2.76 -12.64
N LYS A 45 -3.12 3.01 -12.65
CA LYS A 45 -3.69 4.35 -12.52
C LYS A 45 -4.99 4.34 -11.74
N GLY A 46 -5.16 5.29 -10.83
CA GLY A 46 -6.29 5.32 -9.90
C GLY A 46 -6.52 6.72 -9.32
N GLU A 47 -7.67 6.91 -8.69
CA GLU A 47 -7.93 8.11 -7.87
C GLU A 47 -7.25 7.95 -6.51
N ALA A 48 -6.53 8.99 -6.08
CA ALA A 48 -5.84 9.01 -4.80
C ALA A 48 -5.67 10.46 -4.33
N LEU A 49 -5.86 10.72 -3.04
CA LEU A 49 -5.51 12.00 -2.39
C LEU A 49 -6.05 13.25 -3.12
N GLY A 50 -7.29 13.17 -3.61
CA GLY A 50 -7.94 14.26 -4.36
C GLY A 50 -7.43 14.47 -5.79
N GLY A 51 -6.66 13.54 -6.33
CA GLY A 51 -6.11 13.56 -7.68
C GLY A 51 -6.04 12.19 -8.33
N ILE A 52 -5.15 12.07 -9.30
CA ILE A 52 -4.87 10.85 -10.04
C ILE A 52 -3.46 10.40 -9.73
N ALA A 53 -3.34 9.20 -9.16
CA ALA A 53 -2.09 8.49 -8.99
C ALA A 53 -1.78 7.64 -10.22
N GLU A 54 -0.52 7.67 -10.64
CA GLU A 54 0.07 6.78 -11.62
C GLU A 54 1.24 6.05 -10.97
N GLU A 55 1.20 4.73 -11.01
CA GLU A 55 2.16 3.87 -10.31
C GLU A 55 2.66 2.78 -11.26
N ILE A 56 3.97 2.58 -11.31
CA ILE A 56 4.61 1.64 -12.23
C ILE A 56 5.55 0.76 -11.42
N TRP A 57 5.41 -0.56 -11.58
CA TRP A 57 6.26 -1.56 -10.95
C TRP A 57 6.89 -2.45 -12.01
N SER A 58 8.22 -2.60 -11.97
CA SER A 58 8.95 -3.55 -12.81
C SER A 58 8.67 -5.00 -12.37
N SER A 59 8.87 -5.95 -13.28
CA SER A 59 9.04 -7.35 -12.87
C SER A 59 10.29 -7.51 -11.98
N PRO A 60 10.37 -8.58 -11.16
CA PRO A 60 11.60 -8.90 -10.43
C PRO A 60 12.81 -8.98 -11.36
N LEU A 61 13.88 -8.27 -11.00
CA LEU A 61 15.18 -8.33 -11.69
C LEU A 61 16.31 -8.20 -10.66
N GLY A 62 17.16 -9.21 -10.60
CA GLY A 62 18.17 -9.30 -9.54
C GLY A 62 17.52 -9.49 -8.17
N ASP A 63 17.87 -8.65 -7.22
CA ASP A 63 17.38 -8.67 -5.83
C ASP A 63 16.30 -7.61 -5.56
N SER A 64 15.65 -7.07 -6.61
CA SER A 64 14.63 -6.05 -6.45
C SER A 64 13.51 -6.07 -7.49
N MET A 65 12.38 -5.46 -7.12
CA MET A 65 11.43 -4.83 -8.04
C MET A 65 11.54 -3.32 -7.84
N MET A 66 11.59 -2.56 -8.94
CA MET A 66 11.61 -1.11 -8.94
C MET A 66 10.19 -0.57 -9.11
N GLY A 67 9.84 0.44 -8.33
CA GLY A 67 8.57 1.15 -8.39
C GLY A 67 8.77 2.64 -8.61
N SER A 68 7.80 3.29 -9.26
CA SER A 68 7.72 4.75 -9.31
C SER A 68 6.27 5.19 -9.21
N PHE A 69 6.02 6.25 -8.46
CA PHE A 69 4.70 6.83 -8.27
C PHE A 69 4.71 8.31 -8.66
N LYS A 70 3.55 8.80 -9.12
CA LYS A 70 3.29 10.22 -9.36
C LYS A 70 1.85 10.55 -9.03
N LEU A 71 1.64 11.57 -8.19
CA LEU A 71 0.32 12.15 -7.95
C LEU A 71 0.15 13.44 -8.76
N VAL A 72 -0.95 13.51 -9.54
CA VAL A 72 -1.38 14.71 -10.26
C VAL A 72 -2.74 15.18 -9.72
N ALA A 73 -2.81 16.44 -9.29
CA ALA A 73 -4.06 17.11 -8.95
C ALA A 73 -4.04 18.55 -9.47
N ASP A 74 -5.20 19.07 -9.87
CA ASP A 74 -5.33 20.40 -10.50
C ASP A 74 -4.41 20.58 -11.72
N ASN A 75 -4.23 19.50 -12.51
CA ASN A 75 -3.32 19.45 -13.66
C ASN A 75 -1.85 19.79 -13.33
N LYS A 76 -1.43 19.59 -12.08
CA LYS A 76 -0.06 19.79 -11.60
C LYS A 76 0.41 18.55 -10.85
N VAL A 77 1.70 18.23 -11.02
CA VAL A 77 2.33 17.21 -10.16
C VAL A 77 2.39 17.75 -8.74
N LYS A 78 1.91 16.94 -7.80
CA LYS A 78 2.01 17.23 -6.36
C LYS A 78 3.31 16.65 -5.80
N PHE A 79 3.57 15.37 -6.04
CA PHE A 79 4.82 14.71 -5.63
C PHE A 79 5.06 13.42 -6.45
N TYR A 80 6.26 12.88 -6.30
CA TYR A 80 6.70 11.59 -6.84
C TYR A 80 7.18 10.67 -5.72
N GLU A 81 7.24 9.37 -6.02
CA GLU A 81 7.98 8.42 -5.21
C GLU A 81 8.91 7.59 -6.09
N LEU A 82 10.07 7.23 -5.54
CA LEU A 82 10.88 6.11 -6.00
C LEU A 82 10.76 4.99 -4.98
N CYS A 83 10.33 3.81 -5.43
CA CYS A 83 10.02 2.69 -4.56
C CYS A 83 10.88 1.48 -4.93
N THR A 84 11.15 0.62 -3.95
CA THR A 84 11.77 -0.69 -4.19
C THR A 84 11.15 -1.74 -3.29
N ILE A 85 10.89 -2.93 -3.83
CA ILE A 85 10.72 -4.13 -3.01
C ILE A 85 12.00 -4.94 -3.16
N ASN A 86 12.80 -5.02 -2.11
CA ASN A 86 14.08 -5.73 -2.11
C ASN A 86 13.97 -7.09 -1.43
N GLN A 87 14.76 -8.06 -1.92
CA GLN A 87 15.05 -9.28 -1.17
C GLN A 87 16.00 -8.96 -0.01
N THR A 88 15.58 -9.23 1.23
CA THR A 88 16.40 -9.03 2.44
C THR A 88 16.49 -10.33 3.24
N GLY A 89 17.53 -11.11 2.96
CA GLY A 89 17.66 -12.47 3.51
C GLY A 89 16.46 -13.33 3.09
N PRO A 90 15.74 -13.98 4.03
CA PRO A 90 14.62 -14.84 3.70
C PRO A 90 13.29 -14.10 3.50
N THR A 91 13.27 -12.77 3.52
CA THR A 91 12.04 -11.95 3.46
C THR A 91 12.18 -10.75 2.51
N LEU A 92 11.18 -9.87 2.49
CA LEU A 92 11.13 -8.69 1.65
C LEU A 92 11.10 -7.40 2.47
N LEU A 93 11.61 -6.33 1.87
CA LEU A 93 11.56 -4.97 2.42
C LEU A 93 11.07 -4.01 1.33
N LEU A 94 9.96 -3.33 1.59
CA LEU A 94 9.52 -2.21 0.78
C LEU A 94 10.22 -0.95 1.27
N ARG A 95 10.74 -0.15 0.35
CA ARG A 95 11.27 1.18 0.62
C ARG A 95 10.63 2.21 -0.27
N ILE A 96 10.38 3.38 0.28
CA ILE A 96 9.81 4.51 -0.43
C ILE A 96 10.65 5.75 -0.12
N LYS A 97 10.91 6.54 -1.16
CA LYS A 97 11.50 7.87 -1.03
C LYS A 97 10.63 8.86 -1.79
N HIS A 98 10.26 9.96 -1.13
CA HIS A 98 9.36 10.95 -1.66
C HIS A 98 10.11 12.15 -2.23
N PHE A 99 9.54 12.75 -3.27
CA PHE A 99 10.09 13.93 -3.92
C PHE A 99 8.99 14.93 -4.26
N ASP A 100 9.26 16.21 -4.03
CA ASP A 100 8.46 17.30 -4.59
C ASP A 100 8.49 17.26 -6.13
N ASN A 101 7.63 18.05 -6.76
CA ASN A 101 7.52 18.09 -8.22
C ASN A 101 8.79 18.57 -8.96
N ASP A 102 9.72 19.20 -8.25
CA ASP A 102 11.03 19.66 -8.72
C ASP A 102 12.20 18.75 -8.30
N MET A 103 11.89 17.52 -7.83
CA MET A 103 12.83 16.49 -7.40
C MET A 103 13.58 16.78 -6.09
N LYS A 104 13.06 17.70 -5.26
CA LYS A 104 13.55 17.85 -3.89
C LYS A 104 13.06 16.69 -3.02
N GLY A 105 13.98 15.91 -2.46
CA GLY A 105 13.65 14.79 -1.57
C GLY A 105 13.09 15.25 -0.22
N TRP A 106 12.14 14.50 0.34
CA TRP A 106 11.60 14.74 1.67
C TRP A 106 12.46 14.11 2.76
N GLU A 107 12.89 12.87 2.55
CA GLU A 107 13.82 12.18 3.44
C GLU A 107 15.25 12.68 3.24
N GLU A 108 16.06 12.59 4.30
CA GLU A 108 17.50 12.84 4.23
C GLU A 108 18.17 12.01 3.14
N LYS A 109 19.31 12.49 2.63
CA LYS A 109 19.97 11.95 1.43
C LYS A 109 20.14 10.42 1.45
N ASP A 110 20.52 9.87 2.58
CA ASP A 110 20.80 8.45 2.79
C ASP A 110 19.66 7.67 3.49
N GLN A 111 18.50 8.29 3.64
CA GLN A 111 17.32 7.70 4.29
C GLN A 111 16.20 7.39 3.28
N SER A 112 15.35 6.46 3.66
CA SER A 112 14.07 6.09 3.05
C SER A 112 13.08 5.72 4.13
N GLU A 113 11.80 5.73 3.80
CA GLU A 113 10.80 5.05 4.62
C GLU A 113 10.85 3.54 4.32
N ASP A 114 11.01 2.73 5.38
CA ASP A 114 11.27 1.31 5.28
C ASP A 114 10.11 0.52 5.92
N PHE A 115 9.43 -0.29 5.11
CA PHE A 115 8.25 -1.06 5.50
C PHE A 115 8.55 -2.56 5.44
N ARG A 116 8.66 -3.18 6.62
CA ARG A 116 9.01 -4.60 6.75
C ARG A 116 7.84 -5.49 6.35
N LEU A 117 8.12 -6.57 5.61
CA LEU A 117 7.11 -7.57 5.32
C LEU A 117 6.68 -8.30 6.60
N ILE A 118 5.37 -8.31 6.87
CA ILE A 118 4.74 -9.06 7.95
C ILE A 118 4.26 -10.42 7.42
N LYS A 119 3.45 -10.40 6.36
CA LYS A 119 2.74 -11.59 5.87
C LYS A 119 2.53 -11.59 4.36
N ILE A 120 2.59 -12.77 3.75
CA ILE A 120 2.09 -13.03 2.40
C ILE A 120 0.86 -13.94 2.48
N GLU A 121 -0.14 -13.61 1.70
CA GLU A 121 -1.29 -14.46 1.39
C GLU A 121 -1.42 -14.63 -0.13
N LYS A 122 -2.36 -15.46 -0.58
CA LYS A 122 -2.53 -15.79 -2.00
C LYS A 122 -2.66 -14.57 -2.91
N ASN A 123 -3.32 -13.52 -2.45
CA ASN A 123 -3.59 -12.29 -3.20
C ASN A 123 -3.20 -11.02 -2.44
N LYS A 124 -2.48 -11.13 -1.31
CA LYS A 124 -2.11 -9.96 -0.49
C LYS A 124 -0.66 -10.04 -0.03
N ALA A 125 0.00 -8.90 0.00
CA ALA A 125 1.30 -8.71 0.63
C ALA A 125 1.18 -7.61 1.70
N PHE A 126 1.35 -7.99 2.96
CA PHE A 126 1.23 -7.12 4.11
C PHE A 126 2.62 -6.68 4.55
N PHE A 127 2.96 -5.44 4.24
CA PHE A 127 4.07 -4.71 4.84
C PHE A 127 3.54 -3.91 6.04
N ASP A 128 4.44 -3.47 6.92
CA ASP A 128 4.10 -2.64 8.08
C ASP A 128 3.35 -1.37 7.67
N GLY A 129 2.05 -1.29 7.94
CA GLY A 129 1.19 -0.17 7.56
C GLY A 129 0.82 -0.07 6.08
N ILE A 130 1.29 -0.99 5.22
CA ILE A 130 0.97 -0.99 3.78
C ILE A 130 0.59 -2.39 3.31
N THR A 131 -0.57 -2.53 2.67
CA THR A 131 -1.00 -3.80 2.05
C THR A 131 -1.21 -3.63 0.56
N PHE A 132 -0.54 -4.46 -0.24
CA PHE A 132 -0.89 -4.65 -1.65
C PHE A 132 -1.91 -5.79 -1.76
N GLU A 133 -2.98 -5.58 -2.53
CA GLU A 133 -4.00 -6.58 -2.81
C GLU A 133 -4.20 -6.76 -4.33
N LYS A 134 -4.00 -7.98 -4.81
CA LYS A 134 -4.42 -8.39 -6.14
C LYS A 134 -5.93 -8.60 -6.15
N VAL A 135 -6.67 -7.62 -6.67
CA VAL A 135 -8.12 -7.72 -6.86
C VAL A 135 -8.45 -8.56 -8.10
N SER A 136 -7.74 -8.30 -9.20
CA SER A 136 -7.80 -9.09 -10.42
C SER A 136 -6.50 -8.96 -11.21
N ASP A 137 -6.41 -9.54 -12.42
CA ASP A 137 -5.24 -9.31 -13.28
C ASP A 137 -5.15 -7.85 -13.77
N ASN A 138 -6.23 -7.08 -13.70
CA ASN A 138 -6.31 -5.70 -14.17
C ASN A 138 -6.62 -4.69 -13.06
N GLU A 139 -6.69 -5.12 -11.81
CA GLU A 139 -7.02 -4.26 -10.66
C GLU A 139 -6.10 -4.57 -9.48
N LEU A 140 -5.54 -3.52 -8.91
CA LEU A 140 -4.65 -3.52 -7.76
C LEU A 140 -5.22 -2.57 -6.72
N SER A 141 -5.33 -2.99 -5.46
CA SER A 141 -5.63 -2.11 -4.34
C SER A 141 -4.40 -1.98 -3.45
N ILE A 142 -4.12 -0.76 -3.00
CA ILE A 142 -3.08 -0.49 -2.00
C ILE A 142 -3.75 0.17 -0.81
N HIS A 143 -3.59 -0.43 0.36
CA HIS A 143 -4.09 0.08 1.63
C HIS A 143 -2.94 0.69 2.40
N VAL A 144 -3.09 1.92 2.87
CA VAL A 144 -2.05 2.66 3.58
C VAL A 144 -2.61 3.19 4.90
N LEU A 145 -1.88 2.92 5.97
CA LEU A 145 -2.18 3.42 7.31
C LEU A 145 -1.34 4.65 7.60
N PHE A 146 -1.97 5.83 7.61
CA PHE A 146 -1.31 7.09 7.93
C PHE A 146 -0.97 7.13 9.42
N GLN A 147 0.33 7.18 9.74
CA GLN A 147 0.77 7.07 11.13
C GLN A 147 0.31 8.23 12.00
N GLU A 148 0.25 9.45 11.45
CA GLU A 148 -0.11 10.66 12.19
C GLU A 148 -1.59 10.66 12.60
N SER A 149 -2.50 10.27 11.70
CA SER A 149 -3.94 10.26 11.97
C SER A 149 -4.44 8.93 12.51
N GLY A 150 -3.72 7.83 12.25
CA GLY A 150 -4.21 6.47 12.48
C GLY A 150 -5.30 6.05 11.50
N GLU A 151 -5.56 6.85 10.46
CA GLU A 151 -6.56 6.54 9.44
C GLU A 151 -5.97 5.64 8.36
N GLU A 152 -6.79 4.70 7.89
CA GLU A 152 -6.46 3.85 6.75
C GLU A 152 -7.15 4.39 5.49
N ALA A 153 -6.39 4.54 4.41
CA ALA A 153 -6.92 4.82 3.08
C ALA A 153 -6.72 3.63 2.15
N THR A 154 -7.63 3.48 1.19
CA THR A 154 -7.54 2.50 0.11
C THR A 154 -7.44 3.22 -1.22
N PHE A 155 -6.38 2.92 -1.96
CA PHE A 155 -6.15 3.40 -3.32
C PHE A 155 -6.44 2.26 -4.30
N ASN A 156 -7.43 2.46 -5.16
CA ASN A 156 -7.86 1.47 -6.13
C ASN A 156 -7.32 1.84 -7.51
N TYR A 157 -6.54 0.95 -8.09
CA TYR A 157 -5.89 1.14 -9.36
C TYR A 157 -6.42 0.20 -10.43
N LYS A 158 -6.45 0.70 -11.66
CA LYS A 158 -6.69 -0.09 -12.86
C LYS A 158 -5.42 -0.16 -13.69
N ARG A 159 -5.21 -1.30 -14.32
CA ARG A 159 -4.09 -1.49 -15.24
C ARG A 159 -4.26 -0.56 -16.45
N VAL A 160 -3.21 0.17 -16.78
CA VAL A 160 -3.12 0.96 -18.01
C VAL A 160 -2.84 0.00 -19.17
N LYS A 161 -3.58 0.15 -20.27
CA LYS A 161 -3.46 -0.68 -21.48
C LYS A 161 -2.65 0.02 -22.55
#